data_AF-A0A317TA81-F1
#
_entry.id   AF-A0A317TA81-F1
#
_cell.length_a   1.000
_cell.length_b   1.000
_cell.length_c   1.000
_cell.angle_alpha   90.00
_cell.angle_beta   90.00
_cell.angle_gamma   90.00
#
_symmetry.space_group_name_H-M   'P 1'
#
loop_
_entity.id
_entity.type
_entity.pdbx_description
1 polymer ?
#
loop_
_entity_poly.entity_id
_entity_poly.type
_entity_poly.pdbx_seq_one_letter_code
_entity_poly.pdbx_strand_id
1 'polypeptide(L)'
;MMQTIAILASSDNGILVARCLKKHLEAVSGYRAEIFSSRQFEGVTSVNGIVEFTRDNFSYYDVFIFIGALGICVRAIAPVIKDKYSDPAVINCDERGVFVQSVLSGHVGGGNELAGLVARLIGARPVITTSSDVQGLWSLDILGRDQGWSVEFHSGNKGKSFAAAMSLFVNHEPTVLLLETRDEVTDYLERSKAPFVSVVYNYEDIDFSACSLLLAVTPRVLPVQVPSFFYRPKVLCAGLGCEKDIDPETFAVSFAGELEQNGLSPSSLKAFGSVDFKIQEKAFRLAAENFGIPLHGFAPDLLEGVEGVPNPSEVVYRKVGVHSVAEASAALLAGENRWVVEKKKVVLPGCRENEPRHYTFAVSIDRTAVRKGRILIVGAGPGDPGLVTVRGKHLLETADLILYAGSLVPEKLTHYAKPGAVVRSSASMTLEEQFLLISEFYRQGKCIVRLHTGDPSIYGAIQEQMAWFESSGMEYSIVPGVSSFQAAAATLKSQFTIPEKVQTIILTRFNGRTAVPEKEALGELARSQATICLFLSAEWAGEIQQELLLHYAPSTPVAVCYRLTWDDEQVWRGSLVDLASLVAKSGKTRTMLLVVGEAVGAREERSKLYDPAFSHGFRHASGTNEGDTS
;
A
#
# COMPACT_ATOMS: atom_id res chain seq x y z
N MET A 1 3.75 12.59 16.82
CA MET A 1 3.54 13.81 17.62
C MET A 1 2.25 14.46 17.11
N MET A 2 1.33 14.91 17.97
CA MET A 2 0.10 15.57 17.50
C MET A 2 0.43 16.96 16.99
N GLN A 3 -0.03 17.31 15.78
CA GLN A 3 0.12 18.63 15.21
C GLN A 3 -0.86 19.61 15.88
N THR A 4 -0.36 20.79 16.23
CA THR A 4 -1.13 21.86 16.86
C THR A 4 -1.64 22.84 15.80
N ILE A 5 -2.94 23.15 15.86
CA ILE A 5 -3.63 24.00 14.89
C ILE A 5 -4.24 25.20 15.60
N ALA A 6 -3.93 26.42 15.14
CA ALA A 6 -4.64 27.63 15.50
C ALA A 6 -5.71 27.97 14.44
N ILE A 7 -6.99 27.92 14.82
CA ILE A 7 -8.11 28.34 13.98
C ILE A 7 -8.50 29.76 14.34
N LEU A 8 -8.32 30.71 13.42
CA LEU A 8 -8.51 32.13 13.64
C LEU A 8 -9.78 32.63 12.94
N ALA A 9 -10.82 33.01 13.69
CA ALA A 9 -12.10 33.43 13.13
C ALA A 9 -12.43 34.89 13.45
N SER A 10 -12.76 35.69 12.42
CA SER A 10 -13.06 37.13 12.57
C SER A 10 -14.55 37.51 12.66
N SER A 11 -15.46 36.56 12.38
CA SER A 11 -16.91 36.76 12.38
C SER A 11 -17.63 35.64 13.12
N ASP A 12 -18.87 35.89 13.56
CA ASP A 12 -19.68 34.91 14.29
C ASP A 12 -19.96 33.67 13.42
N ASN A 13 -20.23 33.86 12.12
CA ASN A 13 -20.33 32.76 11.15
C ASN A 13 -19.01 31.99 11.03
N GLY A 14 -17.88 32.69 10.99
CA GLY A 14 -16.57 32.06 10.98
C GLY A 14 -16.30 31.20 12.22
N ILE A 15 -16.81 31.60 13.39
CA ILE A 15 -16.72 30.82 14.63
C ILE A 15 -17.54 29.52 14.53
N LEU A 16 -18.71 29.55 13.89
CA LEU A 16 -19.51 28.35 13.66
C LEU A 16 -18.76 27.35 12.75
N VAL A 17 -18.14 27.84 11.68
CA VAL A 17 -17.27 27.02 10.82
C VAL A 17 -16.07 26.50 11.62
N ALA A 18 -15.44 27.33 12.46
CA ALA A 18 -14.32 26.95 13.30
C ALA A 18 -14.67 25.81 14.26
N ARG A 19 -15.84 25.88 14.92
CA ARG A 19 -16.32 24.85 15.84
C ARG A 19 -16.62 23.54 15.10
N CYS A 20 -17.26 23.63 13.94
CA CYS A 20 -17.49 22.48 13.08
C CYS A 20 -16.15 21.83 12.70
N LEU A 21 -15.20 22.63 12.24
CA LEU A 21 -13.88 22.16 11.81
C LEU A 21 -13.09 21.54 12.97
N LYS A 22 -13.05 22.19 14.14
CA LYS A 22 -12.40 21.66 15.35
C LYS A 22 -12.93 20.27 15.71
N LYS A 23 -14.25 20.10 15.77
CA LYS A 23 -14.89 18.81 16.09
C LYS A 23 -14.43 17.70 15.14
N HIS A 24 -14.36 17.99 13.85
CA HIS A 24 -13.94 16.99 12.85
C HIS A 24 -12.43 16.75 12.86
N LEU A 25 -11.61 17.79 13.01
CA LEU A 25 -10.15 17.65 13.09
C LEU A 25 -9.73 16.86 14.32
N GLU A 26 -10.36 17.07 15.47
CA GLU A 26 -10.07 16.31 16.70
C GLU A 26 -10.61 14.87 16.67
N ALA A 27 -11.62 14.59 15.85
CA ALA A 27 -12.09 13.23 15.59
C ALA A 27 -11.13 12.44 14.68
N VAL A 28 -10.31 13.14 13.89
CA VAL A 28 -9.20 12.54 13.12
C VAL A 28 -7.98 12.45 14.04
N SER A 29 -7.42 11.24 14.21
CA SER A 29 -6.22 11.07 15.04
C SER A 29 -5.06 11.90 14.50
N GLY A 30 -4.45 12.75 15.34
CA GLY A 30 -3.20 13.45 15.01
C GLY A 30 -3.25 14.98 15.09
N TYR A 31 -4.42 15.59 15.25
CA TYR A 31 -4.57 17.04 15.34
C TYR A 31 -5.12 17.51 16.69
N ARG A 32 -4.60 18.64 17.18
CA ARG A 32 -5.16 19.39 18.30
C ARG A 32 -5.49 20.80 17.85
N ALA A 33 -6.75 21.19 17.92
CA ALA A 33 -7.21 22.48 17.38
C ALA A 33 -7.72 23.42 18.47
N GLU A 34 -7.23 24.66 18.43
CA GLU A 34 -7.66 25.74 19.32
C GLU A 34 -8.24 26.88 18.49
N ILE A 35 -9.38 27.43 18.94
CA ILE A 35 -10.11 28.47 18.21
C ILE A 35 -9.83 29.81 18.90
N PHE A 36 -9.41 30.80 18.12
CA PHE A 36 -9.15 32.15 18.58
C PHE A 36 -9.99 33.16 17.80
N SER A 37 -10.52 34.16 18.50
CA SER A 37 -11.30 35.24 17.89
C SER A 37 -11.18 36.54 18.65
N SER A 38 -11.31 37.67 17.96
CA SER A 38 -11.52 38.99 18.58
C SER A 38 -12.96 39.21 19.06
N ARG A 39 -13.88 38.27 18.77
CA ARG A 39 -15.25 38.24 19.28
C ARG A 39 -15.29 37.41 20.57
N GLN A 40 -16.20 37.74 21.47
CA GLN A 40 -16.47 36.91 22.64
C GLN A 40 -17.48 35.82 22.27
N PHE A 41 -17.10 34.56 22.49
CA PHE A 41 -17.94 33.40 22.22
C PHE A 41 -17.54 32.27 23.18
N GLU A 42 -18.50 31.46 23.63
CA GLU A 42 -18.23 30.35 24.56
C GLU A 42 -17.25 29.33 23.95
N GLY A 43 -16.30 28.80 24.71
CA GLY A 43 -15.35 27.79 24.22
C GLY A 43 -14.41 28.29 23.10
N VAL A 44 -14.31 29.60 22.90
CA VAL A 44 -13.37 30.27 21.98
C VAL A 44 -12.45 31.18 22.80
N THR A 45 -11.14 31.09 22.55
CA THR A 45 -10.17 31.93 23.24
C THR A 45 -10.20 33.34 22.65
N SER A 46 -10.50 34.34 23.50
CA SER A 46 -10.54 35.73 23.06
C SER A 46 -9.14 36.32 22.89
N VAL A 47 -8.90 37.02 21.79
CA VAL A 47 -7.63 37.68 21.48
C VAL A 47 -7.85 39.15 21.09
N ASN A 48 -6.88 40.02 21.37
CA ASN A 48 -6.97 41.46 21.06
C ASN A 48 -7.07 41.72 19.55
N GLY A 49 -6.46 40.87 18.73
CA GLY A 49 -6.56 40.92 17.28
C GLY A 49 -5.90 39.72 16.62
N ILE A 50 -6.50 39.24 15.53
CA ILE A 50 -5.99 38.09 14.76
C ILE A 50 -4.58 38.34 14.22
N VAL A 51 -4.32 39.56 13.75
CA VAL A 51 -3.02 39.93 13.16
C VAL A 51 -1.91 39.92 14.21
N GLU A 52 -2.15 40.50 15.38
CA GLU A 52 -1.18 40.54 16.49
C GLU A 52 -0.92 39.12 17.01
N PHE A 53 -1.98 38.37 17.31
CA PHE A 53 -1.86 36.97 17.75
C PHE A 53 -1.05 36.12 16.78
N THR A 54 -1.30 36.25 15.47
CA THR A 54 -0.56 35.49 14.45
C THR A 54 0.93 35.80 14.53
N ARG A 55 1.32 37.07 14.65
CA ARG A 55 2.73 37.47 14.69
C ARG A 55 3.45 36.91 15.90
N ASP A 56 2.81 36.94 17.05
CA ASP A 56 3.41 36.52 18.32
C ASP A 56 3.52 34.99 18.42
N ASN A 57 2.67 34.25 17.70
CA ASN A 57 2.56 32.79 17.84
C ASN A 57 2.92 32.02 16.57
N PHE A 58 3.43 32.67 15.52
CA PHE A 58 3.60 32.06 14.20
C PHE A 58 4.47 30.79 14.23
N SER A 59 5.49 30.73 15.09
CA SER A 59 6.35 29.56 15.24
C SER A 59 5.89 28.57 16.33
N TYR A 60 4.80 28.88 17.04
CA TYR A 60 4.31 28.05 18.16
C TYR A 60 3.32 26.99 17.70
N TYR A 61 2.57 27.25 16.62
CA TYR A 61 1.64 26.29 16.02
C TYR A 61 2.21 25.73 14.73
N ASP A 62 1.94 24.45 14.47
CA ASP A 62 2.33 23.77 13.22
C ASP A 62 1.50 24.27 12.03
N VAL A 63 0.27 24.73 12.31
CA VAL A 63 -0.71 25.12 11.30
C VAL A 63 -1.54 26.32 11.77
N PHE A 64 -1.81 27.23 10.83
CA PHE A 64 -2.81 28.29 10.97
C PHE A 64 -3.95 28.13 9.97
N ILE A 65 -5.19 28.18 10.45
CA ILE A 65 -6.41 28.18 9.62
C ILE A 65 -7.18 29.48 9.86
N PHE A 66 -7.14 30.39 8.89
CA PHE A 66 -7.88 31.65 8.94
C PHE A 66 -9.27 31.48 8.36
N ILE A 67 -10.30 31.74 9.15
CA ILE A 67 -11.70 31.75 8.72
C ILE A 67 -12.18 33.19 8.57
N GLY A 68 -12.28 33.64 7.33
CA GLY A 68 -12.60 35.01 6.96
C GLY A 68 -11.91 35.44 5.67
N ALA A 69 -11.86 36.74 5.43
CA ALA A 69 -11.29 37.29 4.20
C ALA A 69 -9.79 36.97 4.06
N LEU A 70 -9.39 36.46 2.89
CA LEU A 70 -7.98 36.16 2.55
C LEU A 70 -7.04 37.35 2.79
N GLY A 71 -7.51 38.59 2.56
CA GLY A 71 -6.72 39.79 2.80
C GLY A 71 -6.28 39.97 4.26
N ILE A 72 -7.06 39.47 5.24
CA ILE A 72 -6.66 39.49 6.66
C ILE A 72 -5.56 38.45 6.90
N CYS A 73 -5.75 37.24 6.38
CA CYS A 73 -4.75 36.16 6.43
C CYS A 73 -3.39 36.66 5.89
N VAL A 74 -3.36 37.22 4.68
CA VAL A 74 -2.14 37.71 4.03
C VAL A 74 -1.46 38.81 4.86
N ARG A 75 -2.22 39.80 5.37
CA ARG A 75 -1.65 40.87 6.21
C ARG A 75 -1.13 40.38 7.56
N ALA A 76 -1.71 39.32 8.11
CA ALA A 76 -1.28 38.72 9.36
C ALA A 76 0.09 38.04 9.21
N ILE A 77 0.28 37.27 8.15
CA ILE A 77 1.50 36.47 7.93
C ILE A 77 2.63 37.24 7.26
N ALA A 78 2.35 38.24 6.41
CA ALA A 78 3.37 38.92 5.61
C ALA A 78 4.61 39.41 6.41
N PRO A 79 4.50 39.91 7.65
CA PRO A 79 5.66 40.36 8.43
C PRO A 79 6.52 39.24 9.05
N VAL A 80 6.04 37.99 9.08
CA VAL A 80 6.65 36.89 9.83
C VAL A 80 7.08 35.69 8.97
N ILE A 81 6.75 35.70 7.68
CA ILE A 81 7.22 34.69 6.70
C ILE A 81 8.74 34.72 6.62
N LYS A 82 9.37 33.54 6.65
CA LYS A 82 10.81 33.35 6.46
C LYS A 82 11.07 32.48 5.24
N ASP A 83 10.74 31.19 5.32
CA ASP A 83 10.97 30.23 4.25
C ASP A 83 10.03 29.02 4.35
N LYS A 84 9.86 28.31 3.23
CA LYS A 84 8.92 27.19 3.10
C LYS A 84 9.28 25.94 3.93
N TYR A 85 10.46 25.89 4.55
CA TYR A 85 10.93 24.75 5.34
C TYR A 85 10.67 24.96 6.84
N SER A 86 10.75 26.22 7.31
CA SER A 86 10.47 26.56 8.70
C SER A 86 9.06 27.08 8.96
N ASP A 87 8.43 27.69 7.95
CA ASP A 87 7.14 28.35 8.15
C ASP A 87 5.99 27.34 8.25
N PRO A 88 5.03 27.54 9.18
CA PRO A 88 3.87 26.66 9.33
C PRO A 88 2.99 26.66 8.08
N ALA A 89 2.17 25.61 7.94
CA ALA A 89 1.13 25.61 6.92
C ALA A 89 0.09 26.68 7.23
N VAL A 90 -0.27 27.49 6.22
CA VAL A 90 -1.32 28.51 6.36
C VAL A 90 -2.43 28.23 5.37
N ILE A 91 -3.64 28.06 5.91
CA ILE A 91 -4.87 27.81 5.17
C ILE A 91 -5.82 28.98 5.38
N ASN A 92 -6.54 29.39 4.34
CA ASN A 92 -7.66 30.32 4.47
C ASN A 92 -8.96 29.64 4.04
N CYS A 93 -10.01 29.84 4.83
CA CYS A 93 -11.37 29.42 4.52
C CYS A 93 -12.26 30.67 4.55
N ASP A 94 -13.18 30.82 3.61
CA ASP A 94 -14.17 31.90 3.72
C ASP A 94 -15.20 31.57 4.82
N GLU A 95 -15.91 32.59 5.30
CA GLU A 95 -16.86 32.44 6.42
C GLU A 95 -18.10 31.59 6.11
N ARG A 96 -18.37 31.30 4.83
CA ARG A 96 -19.45 30.40 4.41
C ARG A 96 -18.95 28.97 4.16
N GLY A 97 -17.65 28.72 4.28
CA GLY A 97 -17.06 27.40 4.03
C GLY A 97 -17.20 26.93 2.59
N VAL A 98 -17.15 27.84 1.61
CA VAL A 98 -17.29 27.49 0.19
C VAL A 98 -15.94 27.12 -0.42
N PHE A 99 -14.89 27.84 -0.07
CA PHE A 99 -13.54 27.66 -0.58
C PHE A 99 -12.53 27.55 0.56
N VAL A 100 -11.56 26.65 0.37
CA VAL A 100 -10.41 26.49 1.27
C VAL A 100 -9.13 26.62 0.46
N GLN A 101 -8.34 27.66 0.73
CA GLN A 101 -7.13 28.01 -0.01
C GLN A 101 -5.89 27.58 0.77
N SER A 102 -4.96 26.91 0.08
CA SER A 102 -3.58 26.78 0.57
C SER A 102 -2.85 28.11 0.32
N VAL A 103 -2.39 28.77 1.38
CA VAL A 103 -1.81 30.13 1.31
C VAL A 103 -0.29 30.11 1.45
N LEU A 104 0.24 29.32 2.39
CA LEU A 104 1.68 29.22 2.66
C LEU A 104 2.09 27.78 2.96
N SER A 105 3.34 27.44 2.64
CA SER A 105 3.96 26.13 2.88
C SER A 105 3.17 24.95 2.29
N GLY A 106 2.74 25.10 1.03
CA GLY A 106 1.85 24.15 0.34
C GLY A 106 2.37 22.71 0.24
N HIS A 107 3.57 22.48 -0.30
CA HIS A 107 4.15 21.13 -0.41
C HIS A 107 4.90 20.71 0.85
N VAL A 108 6.01 21.39 1.14
CA VAL A 108 6.91 20.99 2.23
C VAL A 108 6.23 21.07 3.60
N GLY A 109 5.40 22.08 3.85
CA GLY A 109 4.64 22.19 5.10
C GLY A 109 3.29 21.46 5.10
N GLY A 110 2.91 20.79 4.00
CA GLY A 110 1.63 20.05 3.92
C GLY A 110 0.38 20.92 3.73
N GLY A 111 0.52 22.21 3.43
CA GLY A 111 -0.63 23.12 3.26
C GLY A 111 -1.62 22.69 2.16
N ASN A 112 -1.15 22.09 1.07
CA ASN A 112 -2.02 21.63 -0.02
C ASN A 112 -2.88 20.44 0.41
N GLU A 113 -2.26 19.45 1.05
CA GLU A 113 -2.95 18.28 1.59
C GLU A 113 -3.98 18.70 2.64
N LEU A 114 -3.57 19.58 3.56
CA LEU A 114 -4.43 20.06 4.63
C LEU A 114 -5.59 20.91 4.09
N ALA A 115 -5.38 21.74 3.07
CA ALA A 115 -6.48 22.44 2.39
C ALA A 115 -7.51 21.44 1.84
N GLY A 116 -7.04 20.34 1.24
CA GLY A 116 -7.88 19.25 0.77
C GLY A 116 -8.64 18.54 1.90
N LEU A 117 -7.98 18.26 3.03
CA LEU A 117 -8.61 17.68 4.22
C LEU A 117 -9.70 18.60 4.78
N VAL A 118 -9.35 19.85 5.07
CA VAL A 118 -10.28 20.86 5.62
C VAL A 118 -11.48 21.02 4.67
N ALA A 119 -11.24 21.07 3.36
CA ALA A 119 -12.31 21.16 2.38
C ALA A 119 -13.27 19.96 2.43
N ARG A 120 -12.75 18.73 2.52
CA ARG A 120 -13.59 17.52 2.67
C ARG A 120 -14.41 17.54 3.97
N LEU A 121 -13.81 17.99 5.08
CA LEU A 121 -14.46 17.99 6.39
C LEU A 121 -15.66 18.95 6.46
N ILE A 122 -15.62 20.05 5.72
CA ILE A 122 -16.69 21.07 5.75
C ILE A 122 -17.53 21.11 4.47
N GLY A 123 -17.23 20.26 3.48
CA GLY A 123 -17.90 20.25 2.18
C GLY A 123 -17.53 21.42 1.26
N ALA A 124 -16.35 22.03 1.46
CA ALA A 124 -15.85 23.13 0.64
C ALA A 124 -15.10 22.64 -0.61
N ARG A 125 -14.77 23.58 -1.50
CA ARG A 125 -13.86 23.37 -2.63
C ARG A 125 -12.43 23.78 -2.27
N PRO A 126 -11.44 22.89 -2.38
CA PRO A 126 -10.04 23.28 -2.21
C PRO A 126 -9.58 24.14 -3.39
N VAL A 127 -8.78 25.15 -3.10
CA VAL A 127 -8.12 26.04 -4.07
C VAL A 127 -6.62 25.85 -3.90
N ILE A 128 -6.06 25.00 -4.75
CA ILE A 128 -4.63 24.69 -4.81
C ILE A 128 -4.14 25.17 -6.18
N THR A 129 -3.12 26.05 -6.17
CA THR A 129 -2.66 26.76 -7.36
C THR A 129 -1.26 26.36 -7.80
N THR A 130 -0.58 25.50 -7.04
CA THR A 130 0.77 25.07 -7.40
C THR A 130 0.74 24.30 -8.72
N SER A 131 1.64 24.65 -9.65
CA SER A 131 1.57 24.17 -11.04
C SER A 131 1.60 22.65 -11.17
N SER A 132 2.37 21.95 -10.33
CA SER A 132 2.38 20.49 -10.31
C SER A 132 1.01 19.90 -9.92
N ASP A 133 0.39 20.40 -8.84
CA ASP A 133 -0.94 19.93 -8.40
C ASP A 133 -2.02 20.20 -9.45
N VAL A 134 -2.02 21.39 -10.06
CA VAL A 134 -2.99 21.76 -11.11
C VAL A 134 -2.90 20.82 -12.31
N GLN A 135 -1.70 20.33 -12.61
CA GLN A 135 -1.45 19.40 -13.70
C GLN A 135 -1.53 17.92 -13.30
N GLY A 136 -1.72 17.61 -12.01
CA GLY A 136 -1.67 16.24 -11.49
C GLY A 136 -0.27 15.61 -11.55
N LEU A 137 0.78 16.43 -11.60
CA LEU A 137 2.18 16.00 -11.59
C LEU A 137 2.68 15.78 -10.16
N TRP A 138 3.69 14.94 -10.02
CA TRP A 138 4.34 14.70 -8.73
C TRP A 138 5.03 15.93 -8.16
N SER A 139 4.96 16.08 -6.84
CA SER A 139 5.73 17.08 -6.09
C SER A 139 7.14 16.54 -5.82
N LEU A 140 8.07 16.81 -6.74
CA LEU A 140 9.41 16.23 -6.75
C LEU A 140 10.23 16.50 -5.48
N ASP A 141 9.94 17.55 -4.72
CA ASP A 141 10.68 17.93 -3.52
C ASP A 141 10.24 17.17 -2.24
N ILE A 142 9.12 16.44 -2.30
CA ILE A 142 8.56 15.70 -1.17
C ILE A 142 8.28 14.22 -1.48
N LEU A 143 8.60 13.76 -2.70
CA LEU A 143 8.38 12.38 -3.13
C LEU A 143 9.05 11.38 -2.16
N GLY A 144 8.23 10.43 -1.67
CA GLY A 144 8.66 9.35 -0.77
C GLY A 144 8.90 9.76 0.69
N ARG A 145 8.64 11.01 1.06
CA ARG A 145 8.85 11.52 2.44
C ARG A 145 8.17 10.65 3.50
N ASP A 146 6.92 10.24 3.26
CA ASP A 146 6.14 9.46 4.22
C ASP A 146 6.71 8.04 4.44
N GLN A 147 7.55 7.57 3.51
CA GLN A 147 8.31 6.32 3.63
C GLN A 147 9.75 6.57 4.11
N GLY A 148 10.05 7.77 4.61
CA GLY A 148 11.37 8.13 5.13
C GLY A 148 12.44 8.34 4.05
N TRP A 149 12.06 8.49 2.78
CA TRP A 149 13.03 8.80 1.73
C TRP A 149 13.65 10.18 1.95
N SER A 150 14.94 10.29 1.68
CA SER A 150 15.62 11.59 1.59
C SER A 150 15.71 12.05 0.13
N VAL A 151 15.68 13.35 -0.11
CA VAL A 151 15.77 13.94 -1.45
C VAL A 151 17.07 14.75 -1.55
N GLU A 152 17.88 14.44 -2.54
CA GLU A 152 19.12 15.15 -2.86
C GLU A 152 19.02 15.71 -4.28
N PHE A 153 19.48 16.95 -4.50
CA PHE A 153 19.49 17.57 -5.82
C PHE A 153 20.92 17.76 -6.34
N HIS A 154 21.13 17.41 -7.61
CA HIS A 154 22.36 17.69 -8.34
C HIS A 154 22.06 18.54 -9.58
N SER A 155 22.84 19.59 -9.78
CA SER A 155 22.64 20.57 -10.85
C SER A 155 23.04 20.07 -12.26
N GLY A 156 23.70 18.90 -12.32
CA GLY A 156 24.30 18.34 -13.54
C GLY A 156 25.43 19.21 -14.10
N ASN A 157 25.91 18.88 -15.29
CA ASN A 157 27.07 19.55 -15.90
C ASN A 157 26.80 21.02 -16.27
N LYS A 158 25.53 21.41 -16.40
CA LYS A 158 25.11 22.77 -16.80
C LYS A 158 24.79 23.67 -15.60
N GLY A 159 24.97 23.22 -14.36
CA GLY A 159 24.82 24.05 -13.16
C GLY A 159 23.42 24.65 -12.95
N LYS A 160 22.34 23.96 -13.38
CA LYS A 160 20.98 24.50 -13.20
C LYS A 160 20.59 24.55 -11.72
N SER A 161 19.84 25.58 -11.34
CA SER A 161 19.27 25.70 -9.99
C SER A 161 18.15 24.68 -9.76
N PHE A 162 17.84 24.42 -8.49
CA PHE A 162 16.72 23.59 -8.07
C PHE A 162 15.39 24.03 -8.73
N ALA A 163 15.08 25.33 -8.69
CA ALA A 163 13.87 25.88 -9.30
C ALA A 163 13.84 25.70 -10.82
N ALA A 164 14.99 25.83 -11.49
CA ALA A 164 15.08 25.59 -12.93
C ALA A 164 14.85 24.11 -13.26
N ALA A 165 15.32 23.17 -12.43
CA ALA A 165 15.05 21.74 -12.60
C ALA A 165 13.57 21.39 -12.40
N MET A 166 12.92 21.96 -11.37
CA MET A 166 11.47 21.83 -11.18
C MET A 166 10.67 22.33 -12.40
N SER A 167 11.10 23.45 -13.00
CA SER A 167 10.47 24.00 -14.18
C SER A 167 10.55 23.06 -15.39
N LEU A 168 11.61 22.26 -15.53
CA LEU A 168 11.70 21.28 -16.63
C LEU A 168 10.56 20.26 -16.54
N PHE A 169 10.32 19.73 -15.34
CA PHE A 169 9.26 18.75 -15.10
C PHE A 169 7.87 19.34 -15.35
N VAL A 170 7.63 20.54 -14.83
CA VAL A 170 6.35 21.27 -15.01
C VAL A 170 6.09 21.64 -16.47
N ASN A 171 7.14 21.84 -17.26
CA ASN A 171 7.06 22.12 -18.70
C ASN A 171 7.09 20.86 -19.57
N HIS A 172 6.98 19.67 -18.97
CA HIS A 172 6.92 18.36 -19.65
C HIS A 172 8.17 18.04 -20.47
N GLU A 173 9.32 18.58 -20.08
CA GLU A 173 10.59 18.25 -20.70
C GLU A 173 10.90 16.75 -20.54
N PRO A 174 11.59 16.13 -21.51
CA PRO A 174 11.93 14.71 -21.46
C PRO A 174 12.56 14.32 -20.13
N THR A 175 11.85 13.50 -19.36
CA THR A 175 12.25 13.10 -18.01
C THR A 175 12.44 11.60 -17.96
N VAL A 176 13.56 11.17 -17.40
CA VAL A 176 13.84 9.74 -17.14
C VAL A 176 13.66 9.47 -15.66
N LEU A 177 12.85 8.47 -15.32
CA LEU A 177 12.69 7.92 -13.98
C LEU A 177 13.48 6.61 -13.89
N LEU A 178 14.59 6.63 -13.16
CA LEU A 178 15.36 5.44 -12.80
C LEU A 178 14.82 4.83 -11.51
N LEU A 179 14.41 3.57 -11.56
CA LEU A 179 13.94 2.81 -10.40
C LEU A 179 14.82 1.58 -10.19
N GLU A 180 15.91 1.70 -9.42
CA GLU A 180 16.79 0.55 -9.10
C GLU A 180 16.27 -0.27 -7.91
N THR A 181 15.34 0.30 -7.14
CA THR A 181 14.70 -0.36 -5.99
C THR A 181 13.20 -0.50 -6.20
N ARG A 182 12.58 -1.31 -5.34
CA ARG A 182 11.13 -1.52 -5.32
C ARG A 182 10.55 -1.34 -3.92
N ASP A 183 9.52 -0.52 -3.84
CA ASP A 183 8.62 -0.38 -2.71
C ASP A 183 7.25 0.15 -3.19
N GLU A 184 6.33 0.42 -2.26
CA GLU A 184 5.00 0.93 -2.58
C GLU A 184 5.02 2.29 -3.31
N VAL A 185 6.03 3.13 -3.05
CA VAL A 185 6.18 4.44 -3.71
C VAL A 185 6.64 4.25 -5.13
N THR A 186 7.64 3.41 -5.39
CA THR A 186 8.07 3.10 -6.76
C THR A 186 6.96 2.45 -7.58
N ASP A 187 6.16 1.54 -6.98
CA ASP A 187 4.97 0.96 -7.62
C ASP A 187 3.93 2.07 -7.94
N TYR A 188 3.80 3.08 -7.08
CA TYR A 188 2.97 4.27 -7.37
C TYR A 188 3.56 5.13 -8.49
N LEU A 189 4.87 5.36 -8.53
CA LEU A 189 5.51 6.16 -9.57
C LEU A 189 5.39 5.49 -10.94
N GLU A 190 5.58 4.16 -11.04
CA GLU A 190 5.36 3.44 -12.30
C GLU A 190 3.92 3.59 -12.79
N ARG A 191 2.96 3.45 -11.88
CA ARG A 191 1.52 3.58 -12.16
C ARG A 191 1.14 4.97 -12.64
N SER A 192 1.61 5.98 -11.92
CA SER A 192 1.11 7.35 -12.02
C SER A 192 1.96 8.25 -12.92
N LYS A 193 2.97 7.67 -13.60
CA LYS A 193 3.89 8.43 -14.43
C LYS A 193 3.18 9.25 -15.49
N ALA A 194 3.65 10.47 -15.68
CA ALA A 194 3.19 11.31 -16.77
C ALA A 194 3.66 10.73 -18.12
N PRO A 195 2.97 11.01 -19.25
CA PRO A 195 3.34 10.49 -20.57
C PRO A 195 4.77 10.86 -21.02
N PHE A 196 5.26 12.03 -20.62
CA PHE A 196 6.63 12.50 -20.93
C PHE A 196 7.72 11.89 -20.02
N VAL A 197 7.33 11.05 -19.06
CA VAL A 197 8.26 10.33 -18.18
C VAL A 197 8.48 8.92 -18.71
N SER A 198 9.72 8.64 -19.07
CA SER A 198 10.19 7.28 -19.41
C SER A 198 10.74 6.60 -18.14
N VAL A 199 10.57 5.29 -18.03
CA VAL A 199 11.04 4.51 -16.87
C VAL A 199 12.13 3.57 -17.32
N VAL A 200 13.22 3.54 -16.57
CA VAL A 200 14.31 2.58 -16.72
C VAL A 200 14.64 1.95 -15.38
N TYR A 201 15.25 0.76 -15.41
CA TYR A 201 15.58 0.00 -14.21
C TYR A 201 17.08 -0.14 -13.97
N ASN A 202 17.89 0.14 -14.99
CA ASN A 202 19.34 0.22 -14.88
C ASN A 202 19.81 1.61 -15.31
N TYR A 203 20.84 2.10 -14.64
CA TYR A 203 21.41 3.41 -14.96
C TYR A 203 21.99 3.46 -16.38
N GLU A 204 22.52 2.32 -16.84
CA GLU A 204 23.15 2.14 -18.13
C GLU A 204 22.15 2.24 -19.30
N ASP A 205 20.85 2.09 -19.03
CA ASP A 205 19.78 2.21 -20.02
C ASP A 205 19.37 3.68 -20.27
N ILE A 206 19.95 4.64 -19.55
CA ILE A 206 19.62 6.07 -19.68
C ILE A 206 20.32 6.67 -20.91
N ASP A 207 19.53 7.11 -21.88
CA ASP A 207 20.01 7.99 -22.94
C ASP A 207 20.05 9.45 -22.49
N PHE A 208 21.20 9.89 -21.98
CA PHE A 208 21.42 11.28 -21.56
C PHE A 208 21.35 12.31 -22.70
N SER A 209 21.43 11.89 -23.97
CA SER A 209 21.29 12.81 -25.10
C SER A 209 19.83 13.25 -25.34
N ALA A 210 18.88 12.40 -24.94
CA ALA A 210 17.43 12.63 -25.01
C ALA A 210 16.80 12.96 -23.66
N CYS A 211 17.59 13.09 -22.60
CA CYS A 211 17.12 13.35 -21.24
C CYS A 211 17.38 14.82 -20.84
N SER A 212 16.34 15.52 -20.39
CA SER A 212 16.44 16.88 -19.84
C SER A 212 16.51 16.89 -18.31
N LEU A 213 15.91 15.88 -17.66
CA LEU A 213 15.81 15.75 -16.20
C LEU A 213 15.85 14.27 -15.80
N LEU A 214 16.65 13.95 -14.78
CA LEU A 214 16.70 12.61 -14.19
C LEU A 214 16.02 12.62 -12.80
N LEU A 215 15.10 11.68 -12.60
CA LEU A 215 14.54 11.32 -11.29
C LEU A 215 15.08 9.93 -10.95
N ALA A 216 15.87 9.78 -9.90
CA ALA A 216 16.54 8.51 -9.60
C ALA A 216 16.18 8.02 -8.19
N VAL A 217 15.46 6.91 -8.11
CA VAL A 217 15.20 6.19 -6.84
C VAL A 217 16.26 5.11 -6.70
N THR A 218 17.30 5.40 -5.91
CA THR A 218 18.49 4.56 -5.86
C THR A 218 19.30 4.74 -4.57
N PRO A 219 19.83 3.64 -3.98
CA PRO A 219 20.79 3.73 -2.91
C PRO A 219 22.19 4.11 -3.39
N ARG A 220 22.45 4.17 -4.71
CA ARG A 220 23.78 4.38 -5.28
C ARG A 220 24.12 5.86 -5.45
N VAL A 221 25.39 6.18 -5.27
CA VAL A 221 25.97 7.45 -5.73
C VAL A 221 26.29 7.29 -7.22
N LEU A 222 25.55 8.01 -8.07
CA LEU A 222 25.63 7.88 -9.52
C LEU A 222 26.19 9.17 -10.14
N PRO A 223 26.94 9.06 -11.25
CA PRO A 223 27.36 10.23 -11.99
C PRO A 223 26.14 10.95 -12.60
N VAL A 224 26.23 12.27 -12.72
CA VAL A 224 25.15 13.12 -13.26
C VAL A 224 25.61 13.87 -14.50
N GLN A 225 24.79 13.88 -15.55
CA GLN A 225 25.02 14.70 -16.74
C GLN A 225 24.02 15.85 -16.86
N VAL A 226 22.80 15.60 -16.38
CA VAL A 226 21.64 16.50 -16.40
C VAL A 226 21.23 16.84 -14.97
N PRO A 227 20.41 17.89 -14.75
CA PRO A 227 19.81 18.13 -13.45
C PRO A 227 19.11 16.86 -12.97
N SER A 228 19.35 16.48 -11.72
CA SER A 228 18.95 15.17 -11.19
C SER A 228 18.41 15.31 -9.77
N PHE A 229 17.25 14.68 -9.52
CA PHE A 229 16.73 14.46 -8.18
C PHE A 229 17.02 13.02 -7.78
N PHE A 230 17.74 12.82 -6.69
CA PHE A 230 17.99 11.52 -6.10
C PHE A 230 17.09 11.30 -4.89
N TYR A 231 16.30 10.26 -4.97
CA TYR A 231 15.45 9.76 -3.90
C TYR A 231 16.16 8.58 -3.23
N ARG A 232 16.36 8.68 -1.91
CA ARG A 232 17.16 7.76 -1.11
C ARG A 232 16.26 6.89 -0.24
N PRO A 233 15.80 5.73 -0.75
CA PRO A 233 15.00 4.80 0.04
C PRO A 233 15.88 4.15 1.13
N LYS A 234 15.30 3.88 2.30
CA LYS A 234 15.98 3.28 3.45
C LYS A 234 16.11 1.76 3.24
N VAL A 235 17.13 1.32 2.51
CA VAL A 235 17.26 -0.07 2.03
C VAL A 235 18.61 -0.72 2.33
N LEU A 236 19.62 0.04 2.78
CA LEU A 236 20.96 -0.49 3.05
C LEU A 236 21.06 -1.00 4.49
N CYS A 237 21.31 -2.29 4.65
CA CYS A 237 21.53 -2.95 5.94
C CYS A 237 23.03 -3.15 6.14
N ALA A 238 23.62 -2.48 7.13
CA ALA A 238 25.05 -2.58 7.39
C ALA A 238 25.35 -3.40 8.64
N GLY A 239 26.14 -4.45 8.47
CA GLY A 239 26.68 -5.22 9.58
C GLY A 239 28.05 -4.71 9.98
N LEU A 240 28.27 -4.56 11.29
CA LEU A 240 29.40 -3.84 11.86
C LEU A 240 30.18 -4.71 12.84
N GLY A 241 31.50 -4.51 12.86
CA GLY A 241 32.39 -5.01 13.89
C GLY A 241 33.48 -3.98 14.18
N CYS A 242 33.89 -3.83 15.42
CA CYS A 242 34.96 -2.89 15.79
C CYS A 242 35.86 -3.46 16.88
N GLU A 243 37.02 -2.87 17.08
CA GLU A 243 37.76 -3.00 18.33
C GLU A 243 37.09 -2.13 19.43
N LYS A 244 37.33 -2.42 20.71
CA LYS A 244 36.66 -1.73 21.85
C LYS A 244 37.04 -0.26 21.96
N ASP A 245 36.11 0.60 22.33
CA ASP A 245 36.39 2.02 22.62
C ASP A 245 36.98 2.80 21.42
N ILE A 246 36.51 2.52 20.19
CA ILE A 246 36.79 3.41 19.06
C ILE A 246 36.03 4.74 19.19
N ASP A 247 36.60 5.81 18.65
CA ASP A 247 35.98 7.14 18.65
C ASP A 247 34.69 7.15 17.80
N PRO A 248 33.52 7.51 18.38
CA PRO A 248 32.23 7.48 17.69
C PRO A 248 32.10 8.45 16.51
N GLU A 249 32.60 9.68 16.64
CA GLU A 249 32.46 10.71 15.62
C GLU A 249 33.32 10.37 14.40
N THR A 250 34.57 9.99 14.66
CA THR A 250 35.52 9.53 13.64
C THR A 250 35.00 8.28 12.93
N PHE A 251 34.40 7.34 13.66
CA PHE A 251 33.76 6.16 13.07
C PHE A 251 32.62 6.55 12.12
N ALA A 252 31.69 7.42 12.55
CA ALA A 252 30.54 7.79 11.74
C ALA A 252 30.95 8.50 10.44
N VAL A 253 31.91 9.44 10.50
CA VAL A 253 32.46 10.13 9.33
C VAL A 253 33.20 9.17 8.41
N SER A 254 34.08 8.32 8.97
CA SER A 254 34.83 7.31 8.21
C SER A 254 33.90 6.33 7.51
N PHE A 255 32.88 5.83 8.21
CA PHE A 255 31.92 4.88 7.65
C PHE A 255 31.07 5.49 6.53
N ALA A 256 30.59 6.73 6.70
CA ALA A 256 29.88 7.44 5.63
C ALA A 256 30.75 7.59 4.38
N GLY A 257 32.02 8.00 4.55
CA GLY A 257 32.97 8.13 3.44
C GLY A 257 33.27 6.80 2.76
N GLU A 258 33.37 5.71 3.52
CA GLU A 258 33.52 4.35 2.95
C GLU A 258 32.30 3.92 2.14
N LEU A 259 31.07 4.22 2.58
CA LEU A 259 29.88 3.94 1.76
C LEU A 259 29.93 4.68 0.42
N GLU A 260 30.26 5.98 0.44
CA GLU A 260 30.35 6.79 -0.77
C GLU A 260 31.45 6.30 -1.72
N GLN A 261 32.61 5.88 -1.20
CA GLN A 261 33.68 5.27 -1.99
C GLN A 261 33.28 3.93 -2.62
N ASN A 262 32.34 3.20 -2.00
CA ASN A 262 31.72 2.01 -2.57
C ASN A 262 30.50 2.34 -3.45
N GLY A 263 30.26 3.61 -3.76
CA GLY A 263 29.17 4.05 -4.61
C GLY A 263 27.79 3.95 -3.96
N LEU A 264 27.71 3.98 -2.62
CA LEU A 264 26.47 3.91 -1.85
C LEU A 264 26.24 5.19 -1.05
N SER A 265 25.00 5.67 -1.02
CA SER A 265 24.61 6.86 -0.27
C SER A 265 24.31 6.50 1.20
N PRO A 266 24.98 7.13 2.18
CA PRO A 266 24.65 6.96 3.60
C PRO A 266 23.19 7.30 3.93
N SER A 267 22.56 8.20 3.16
CA SER A 267 21.14 8.54 3.29
C SER A 267 20.20 7.35 3.07
N SER A 268 20.68 6.27 2.44
CA SER A 268 19.90 5.05 2.17
C SER A 268 20.08 3.96 3.24
N LEU A 269 20.82 4.22 4.32
CA LEU A 269 20.94 3.32 5.46
C LEU A 269 19.58 3.06 6.11
N LYS A 270 19.25 1.78 6.30
CA LYS A 270 18.04 1.30 6.96
C LYS A 270 18.31 0.92 8.41
N ALA A 271 19.38 0.19 8.67
CA ALA A 271 19.67 -0.40 9.98
C ALA A 271 21.15 -0.77 10.12
N PHE A 272 21.61 -0.81 11.38
CA PHE A 272 22.88 -1.38 11.78
C PHE A 272 22.70 -2.71 12.51
N GLY A 273 23.67 -3.60 12.33
CA GLY A 273 23.66 -4.94 12.93
C GLY A 273 25.03 -5.31 13.48
N SER A 274 25.07 -5.98 14.62
CA SER A 274 26.30 -6.57 15.14
C SER A 274 25.98 -7.77 16.04
N VAL A 275 27.01 -8.39 16.59
CA VAL A 275 26.83 -9.38 17.66
C VAL A 275 26.29 -8.70 18.93
N ASP A 276 25.39 -9.36 19.66
CA ASP A 276 24.62 -8.78 20.77
C ASP A 276 25.45 -7.98 21.77
N PHE A 277 26.56 -8.54 22.24
CA PHE A 277 27.38 -7.89 23.25
C PHE A 277 28.12 -6.64 22.74
N LYS A 278 28.14 -6.38 21.42
CA LYS A 278 28.74 -5.17 20.81
C LYS A 278 27.77 -4.04 20.58
N ILE A 279 26.46 -4.25 20.74
CA ILE A 279 25.49 -3.16 20.57
C ILE A 279 25.64 -2.05 21.63
N GLN A 280 26.34 -2.32 22.72
CA GLN A 280 26.61 -1.36 23.79
C GLN A 280 27.80 -0.42 23.48
N GLU A 281 28.61 -0.75 22.46
CA GLU A 281 29.74 0.08 22.03
C GLU A 281 29.25 1.49 21.68
N LYS A 282 29.87 2.50 22.29
CA LYS A 282 29.44 3.90 22.13
C LYS A 282 29.43 4.33 20.67
N ALA A 283 30.39 3.86 19.88
CA ALA A 283 30.49 4.19 18.46
C ALA A 283 29.27 3.73 17.66
N PHE A 284 28.73 2.55 17.94
CA PHE A 284 27.57 2.04 17.20
C PHE A 284 26.28 2.71 17.64
N ARG A 285 26.08 2.91 18.95
CA ARG A 285 24.89 3.60 19.45
C ARG A 285 24.78 5.03 18.95
N LEU A 286 25.88 5.80 19.09
CA LEU A 286 25.90 7.20 18.64
C LEU A 286 25.83 7.31 17.12
N ALA A 287 26.46 6.39 16.37
CA ALA A 287 26.28 6.39 14.92
C ALA A 287 24.83 6.09 14.53
N ALA A 288 24.18 5.10 15.15
CA ALA A 288 22.78 4.78 14.90
C ALA A 288 21.85 5.97 15.20
N GLU A 289 22.08 6.67 16.32
CA GLU A 289 21.39 7.91 16.68
C GLU A 289 21.63 9.03 15.65
N ASN A 290 22.88 9.25 15.23
CA ASN A 290 23.25 10.27 14.24
C ASN A 290 22.60 10.02 12.87
N PHE A 291 22.51 8.77 12.44
CA PHE A 291 21.84 8.39 11.19
C PHE A 291 20.31 8.26 11.34
N GLY A 292 19.79 8.25 12.56
CA GLY A 292 18.37 8.07 12.86
C GLY A 292 17.84 6.67 12.50
N ILE A 293 18.65 5.63 12.68
CA ILE A 293 18.33 4.24 12.31
C ILE A 293 18.44 3.28 13.49
N PRO A 294 17.73 2.14 13.47
CA PRO A 294 17.84 1.13 14.51
C PRO A 294 19.19 0.39 14.47
N LEU A 295 19.65 -0.02 15.66
CA LEU A 295 20.80 -0.90 15.87
C LEU A 295 20.31 -2.23 16.45
N HIS A 296 20.61 -3.34 15.76
CA HIS A 296 20.21 -4.68 16.16
C HIS A 296 21.41 -5.51 16.61
N GLY A 297 21.19 -6.27 17.69
CA GLY A 297 22.09 -7.33 18.13
C GLY A 297 21.63 -8.68 17.61
N PHE A 298 22.58 -9.54 17.29
CA PHE A 298 22.32 -10.94 16.97
C PHE A 298 23.10 -11.87 17.90
N ALA A 299 22.44 -12.95 18.32
CA ALA A 299 23.06 -14.03 19.04
C ALA A 299 24.12 -14.73 18.16
N PRO A 300 25.25 -15.19 18.72
CA PRO A 300 26.30 -15.89 17.99
C PRO A 300 25.79 -17.04 17.10
N ASP A 301 24.89 -17.88 17.60
CA ASP A 301 24.37 -19.03 16.86
C ASP A 301 23.58 -18.63 15.61
N LEU A 302 22.88 -17.48 15.65
CA LEU A 302 22.18 -16.95 14.48
C LEU A 302 23.16 -16.45 13.41
N LEU A 303 24.25 -15.81 13.83
CA LEU A 303 25.29 -15.33 12.92
C LEU A 303 26.03 -16.49 12.25
N GLU A 304 26.32 -17.54 13.01
CA GLU A 304 26.98 -18.75 12.51
C GLU A 304 26.10 -19.55 11.55
N GLY A 305 24.77 -19.50 11.74
CA GLY A 305 23.79 -20.11 10.84
C GLY A 305 23.65 -19.42 9.47
N VAL A 306 24.32 -18.29 9.23
CA VAL A 306 24.29 -17.62 7.92
C VAL A 306 25.18 -18.35 6.92
N GLU A 307 24.56 -19.03 5.97
CA GLU A 307 25.26 -19.76 4.92
C GLU A 307 25.91 -18.84 3.88
N GLY A 308 27.06 -19.26 3.35
CA GLY A 308 27.68 -18.62 2.19
C GLY A 308 28.34 -17.27 2.47
N VAL A 309 28.74 -16.99 3.71
CA VAL A 309 29.52 -15.79 4.05
C VAL A 309 30.81 -15.72 3.22
N PRO A 310 31.09 -14.62 2.49
CA PRO A 310 32.23 -14.57 1.58
C PRO A 310 33.59 -14.59 2.28
N ASN A 311 33.72 -14.00 3.47
CA ASN A 311 35.00 -13.79 4.14
C ASN A 311 35.00 -14.30 5.59
N PRO A 312 34.86 -15.62 5.84
CA PRO A 312 34.93 -16.20 7.18
C PRO A 312 36.31 -15.95 7.83
N SER A 313 36.36 -15.81 9.15
CA SER A 313 37.60 -15.47 9.87
C SER A 313 37.80 -16.29 11.15
N GLU A 314 38.83 -17.13 11.12
CA GLU A 314 39.34 -17.87 12.29
C GLU A 314 39.70 -16.95 13.46
N VAL A 315 40.22 -15.76 13.17
CA VAL A 315 40.57 -14.77 14.21
C VAL A 315 39.32 -14.25 14.91
N VAL A 316 38.22 -14.06 14.17
CA VAL A 316 36.93 -13.65 14.75
C VAL A 316 36.32 -14.82 15.53
N TYR A 317 36.37 -16.04 14.99
CA TYR A 317 35.87 -17.24 15.65
C TYR A 317 36.52 -17.45 17.02
N ARG A 318 37.86 -17.38 17.11
CA ARG A 318 38.57 -17.50 18.39
C ARG A 318 38.22 -16.41 19.41
N LYS A 319 37.76 -15.23 18.98
CA LYS A 319 37.46 -14.09 19.85
C LYS A 319 35.98 -13.99 20.24
N VAL A 320 35.08 -14.38 19.34
CA VAL A 320 33.64 -14.10 19.41
C VAL A 320 32.80 -15.38 19.31
N GLY A 321 33.38 -16.49 18.87
CA GLY A 321 32.68 -17.76 18.66
C GLY A 321 31.96 -17.88 17.33
N VAL A 322 32.14 -16.92 16.40
CA VAL A 322 31.51 -16.94 15.07
C VAL A 322 32.51 -16.62 13.97
N HIS A 323 32.34 -17.21 12.79
CA HIS A 323 33.25 -16.98 11.65
C HIS A 323 33.02 -15.62 10.97
N SER A 324 31.82 -15.04 11.10
CA SER A 324 31.52 -13.72 10.54
C SER A 324 30.58 -12.93 11.44
N VAL A 325 30.89 -11.66 11.68
CA VAL A 325 29.99 -10.72 12.36
C VAL A 325 29.40 -9.74 11.35
N ALA A 326 30.25 -9.04 10.59
CA ALA A 326 29.80 -8.00 9.67
C ALA A 326 28.91 -8.55 8.54
N GLU A 327 29.35 -9.57 7.81
CA GLU A 327 28.57 -10.12 6.68
C GLU A 327 27.31 -10.82 7.17
N ALA A 328 27.43 -11.64 8.22
CA ALA A 328 26.30 -12.34 8.81
C ALA A 328 25.23 -11.38 9.35
N SER A 329 25.63 -10.32 10.07
CA SER A 329 24.67 -9.32 10.58
C SER A 329 24.01 -8.53 9.45
N ALA A 330 24.75 -8.19 8.38
CA ALA A 330 24.19 -7.50 7.22
C ALA A 330 23.14 -8.38 6.51
N ALA A 331 23.43 -9.66 6.32
CA ALA A 331 22.53 -10.62 5.69
C ALA A 331 21.26 -10.88 6.51
N LEU A 332 21.39 -11.06 7.83
CA LEU A 332 20.23 -11.23 8.72
C LEU A 332 19.31 -10.02 8.71
N LEU A 333 19.87 -8.80 8.72
CA LEU A 333 19.09 -7.57 8.60
C LEU A 333 18.38 -7.44 7.25
N ALA A 334 19.05 -7.82 6.17
CA ALA A 334 18.50 -7.76 4.82
C ALA A 334 17.50 -8.90 4.51
N GLY A 335 17.56 -9.99 5.27
CA GLY A 335 16.81 -11.23 5.01
C GLY A 335 17.29 -11.99 3.77
N GLU A 336 18.49 -11.71 3.27
CA GLU A 336 19.09 -12.35 2.09
C GLU A 336 20.61 -12.42 2.22
N ASN A 337 21.21 -13.55 1.81
CA ASN A 337 22.66 -13.79 1.86
C ASN A 337 23.34 -13.22 0.60
N ARG A 338 23.17 -11.91 0.39
CA ARG A 338 23.75 -11.19 -0.74
C ARG A 338 24.34 -9.87 -0.25
N TRP A 339 25.58 -9.59 -0.64
CA TRP A 339 26.32 -8.41 -0.21
C TRP A 339 26.60 -7.50 -1.40
N VAL A 340 26.29 -6.21 -1.24
CA VAL A 340 26.72 -5.16 -2.17
C VAL A 340 28.09 -4.60 -1.79
N VAL A 341 28.47 -4.77 -0.53
CA VAL A 341 29.84 -4.55 -0.05
C VAL A 341 30.20 -5.73 0.85
N GLU A 342 31.13 -6.58 0.37
CA GLU A 342 31.74 -7.64 1.19
C GLU A 342 32.56 -7.04 2.35
N LYS A 343 32.99 -7.88 3.30
CA LYS A 343 33.71 -7.42 4.50
C LYS A 343 34.93 -6.56 4.15
N LYS A 344 34.84 -5.27 4.48
CA LYS A 344 35.97 -4.34 4.46
C LYS A 344 36.49 -4.10 5.87
N LYS A 345 37.82 -4.12 6.04
CA LYS A 345 38.51 -3.71 7.28
C LYS A 345 39.11 -2.33 7.06
N VAL A 346 38.73 -1.38 7.89
CA VAL A 346 39.10 0.04 7.76
C VAL A 346 39.94 0.47 8.96
N VAL A 347 40.94 1.32 8.71
CA VAL A 347 41.73 1.98 9.75
C VAL A 347 41.05 3.30 10.09
N LEU A 348 40.80 3.55 11.37
CA LEU A 348 40.22 4.82 11.79
C LEU A 348 41.18 5.99 11.55
N PRO A 349 40.74 7.06 10.88
CA PRO A 349 41.52 8.28 10.74
C PRO A 349 41.93 8.87 12.10
N GLY A 350 43.04 9.60 12.15
CA GLY A 350 43.46 10.31 13.38
C GLY A 350 44.05 9.44 14.50
N CYS A 351 44.19 8.12 14.29
CA CYS A 351 44.93 7.26 15.21
C CYS A 351 46.44 7.55 15.15
N ARG A 352 47.16 7.32 16.26
CA ARG A 352 48.64 7.36 16.25
C ARG A 352 49.16 6.25 15.33
N GLU A 353 50.17 6.54 14.51
CA GLU A 353 50.73 5.58 13.53
C GLU A 353 51.12 4.22 14.15
N ASN A 354 51.53 4.22 15.42
CA ASN A 354 51.96 3.02 16.13
C ASN A 354 50.81 2.24 16.81
N GLU A 355 49.58 2.77 16.82
CA GLU A 355 48.40 2.15 17.45
C GLU A 355 47.14 2.34 16.56
N PRO A 356 47.11 1.76 15.34
CA PRO A 356 45.96 1.87 14.47
C PRO A 356 44.77 1.13 15.09
N ARG A 357 43.60 1.80 15.09
CA ARG A 357 42.33 1.20 15.49
C ARG A 357 41.51 0.82 14.27
N HIS A 358 40.79 -0.29 14.35
CA HIS A 358 40.04 -0.81 13.21
C HIS A 358 38.55 -1.02 13.48
N TYR A 359 37.77 -0.83 12.42
CA TYR A 359 36.43 -1.40 12.30
C TYR A 359 36.31 -2.22 11.01
N THR A 360 35.29 -3.05 10.96
CA THR A 360 34.91 -3.85 9.81
C THR A 360 33.44 -3.62 9.51
N PHE A 361 33.09 -3.57 8.24
CA PHE A 361 31.70 -3.50 7.84
C PHE A 361 31.44 -4.34 6.59
N ALA A 362 30.18 -4.71 6.41
CA ALA A 362 29.63 -5.28 5.19
C ALA A 362 28.23 -4.69 4.99
N VAL A 363 27.75 -4.64 3.74
CA VAL A 363 26.45 -4.04 3.41
C VAL A 363 25.67 -4.96 2.50
N SER A 364 24.40 -5.15 2.83
CA SER A 364 23.39 -5.86 2.05
C SER A 364 22.24 -4.92 1.73
N ILE A 365 21.52 -5.16 0.62
CA ILE A 365 20.27 -4.48 0.32
C ILE A 365 19.15 -5.33 0.91
N ASP A 366 18.18 -4.70 1.58
CA ASP A 366 16.96 -5.37 2.02
C ASP A 366 16.30 -6.13 0.87
N ARG A 367 16.06 -7.42 1.07
CA ARG A 367 15.45 -8.30 0.07
C ARG A 367 14.16 -7.74 -0.52
N THR A 368 13.34 -7.03 0.29
CA THR A 368 12.06 -6.49 -0.16
C THR A 368 12.23 -5.30 -1.10
N ALA A 369 13.40 -4.65 -1.06
CA ALA A 369 13.73 -3.52 -1.91
C ALA A 369 14.36 -3.92 -3.24
N VAL A 370 14.81 -5.17 -3.38
CA VAL A 370 15.44 -5.68 -4.59
C VAL A 370 14.38 -5.84 -5.69
N ARG A 371 14.63 -5.27 -6.86
CA ARG A 371 13.78 -5.53 -8.03
C ARG A 371 13.95 -6.95 -8.52
N LYS A 372 12.97 -7.79 -8.20
CA LYS A 372 12.79 -9.14 -8.72
C LYS A 372 11.51 -9.22 -9.56
N GLY A 373 11.40 -10.29 -10.34
CA GLY A 373 10.12 -10.65 -10.96
C GLY A 373 9.04 -10.78 -9.89
N ARG A 374 7.79 -10.54 -10.26
CA ARG A 374 6.66 -10.64 -9.33
C ARG A 374 5.52 -11.42 -9.91
N ILE A 375 4.97 -12.34 -9.13
CA ILE A 375 3.82 -13.15 -9.52
C ILE A 375 2.61 -12.70 -8.73
N LEU A 376 1.52 -12.40 -9.42
CA LEU A 376 0.30 -11.84 -8.85
C LEU A 376 -0.86 -12.76 -9.22
N ILE A 377 -1.38 -13.49 -8.25
CA ILE A 377 -2.58 -14.31 -8.43
C ILE A 377 -3.78 -13.38 -8.19
N VAL A 378 -4.48 -13.02 -9.26
CA VAL A 378 -5.53 -11.99 -9.21
C VAL A 378 -6.90 -12.62 -9.41
N GLY A 379 -7.82 -12.35 -8.48
CA GLY A 379 -9.24 -12.61 -8.64
C GLY A 379 -9.85 -11.69 -9.68
N ALA A 380 -10.31 -12.25 -10.79
CA ALA A 380 -10.85 -11.55 -11.94
C ALA A 380 -12.29 -11.06 -11.73
N GLY A 381 -12.95 -11.53 -10.67
CA GLY A 381 -14.38 -11.33 -10.49
C GLY A 381 -15.23 -12.36 -11.25
N PRO A 382 -16.57 -12.23 -11.20
CA PRO A 382 -17.50 -13.20 -11.75
C PRO A 382 -17.64 -13.16 -13.29
N GLY A 383 -17.23 -12.06 -13.94
CA GLY A 383 -17.29 -11.92 -15.40
C GLY A 383 -17.17 -10.49 -15.90
N ASP A 384 -17.94 -9.56 -15.34
CA ASP A 384 -17.86 -8.14 -15.70
C ASP A 384 -16.50 -7.53 -15.33
N PRO A 385 -15.76 -6.90 -16.28
CA PRO A 385 -14.54 -6.17 -15.98
C PRO A 385 -14.69 -5.08 -14.92
N GLY A 386 -15.89 -4.51 -14.76
CA GLY A 386 -16.19 -3.56 -13.68
C GLY A 386 -16.17 -4.16 -12.27
N LEU A 387 -16.16 -5.50 -12.15
CA LEU A 387 -16.14 -6.22 -10.88
C LEU A 387 -14.76 -6.80 -10.50
N VAL A 388 -13.74 -6.58 -11.34
CA VAL A 388 -12.36 -6.74 -10.88
C VAL A 388 -12.04 -5.64 -9.87
N THR A 389 -11.29 -5.96 -8.83
CA THR A 389 -10.91 -4.94 -7.83
C THR A 389 -10.08 -3.83 -8.48
N VAL A 390 -10.12 -2.62 -7.92
CA VAL A 390 -9.27 -1.50 -8.38
C VAL A 390 -7.79 -1.91 -8.43
N ARG A 391 -7.34 -2.68 -7.41
CA ARG A 391 -6.00 -3.27 -7.39
C ARG A 391 -5.79 -4.28 -8.51
N GLY A 392 -6.72 -5.21 -8.73
CA GLY A 392 -6.64 -6.20 -9.82
C GLY A 392 -6.55 -5.56 -11.21
N LYS A 393 -7.40 -4.56 -11.48
CA LYS A 393 -7.35 -3.78 -12.74
C LYS A 393 -5.98 -3.14 -12.96
N HIS A 394 -5.47 -2.47 -11.94
CA HIS A 394 -4.17 -1.78 -12.03
C HIS A 394 -3.01 -2.75 -12.31
N LEU A 395 -3.04 -3.95 -11.72
CA LEU A 395 -2.03 -4.97 -11.99
C LEU A 395 -2.12 -5.49 -13.43
N LEU A 396 -3.33 -5.63 -13.99
CA LEU A 396 -3.50 -5.99 -15.40
C LEU A 396 -2.94 -4.90 -16.34
N GLU A 397 -3.10 -3.62 -15.98
CA GLU A 397 -2.57 -2.47 -16.75
C GLU A 397 -1.04 -2.36 -16.72
N THR A 398 -0.37 -3.00 -15.76
CA THR A 398 1.10 -2.93 -15.60
C THR A 398 1.82 -4.23 -15.92
N ALA A 399 1.09 -5.36 -15.98
CA ALA A 399 1.63 -6.68 -16.23
C ALA A 399 2.39 -6.77 -17.57
N ASP A 400 3.52 -7.45 -17.55
CA ASP A 400 4.25 -7.85 -18.76
C ASP A 400 3.75 -9.19 -19.30
N LEU A 401 3.23 -10.06 -18.41
CA LEU A 401 2.58 -11.32 -18.75
C LEU A 401 1.22 -11.40 -18.04
N ILE A 402 0.14 -11.63 -18.79
CA ILE A 402 -1.17 -11.99 -18.26
C ILE A 402 -1.48 -13.42 -18.69
N LEU A 403 -1.42 -14.34 -17.75
CA LEU A 403 -1.80 -15.73 -17.93
C LEU A 403 -3.17 -15.96 -17.29
N TYR A 404 -4.22 -16.12 -18.09
CA TYR A 404 -5.60 -16.21 -17.59
C TYR A 404 -6.21 -17.60 -17.75
N ALA A 405 -7.11 -17.98 -16.85
CA ALA A 405 -7.87 -19.22 -16.94
C ALA A 405 -8.99 -19.11 -18.00
N GLY A 406 -8.64 -19.25 -19.29
CA GLY A 406 -9.55 -18.92 -20.40
C GLY A 406 -10.81 -19.78 -20.54
N SER A 407 -10.96 -20.85 -19.77
CA SER A 407 -12.22 -21.59 -19.66
C SER A 407 -13.26 -20.90 -18.77
N LEU A 408 -12.83 -19.99 -17.89
CA LEU A 408 -13.67 -19.41 -16.81
C LEU A 408 -13.52 -17.89 -16.66
N VAL A 409 -12.52 -17.28 -17.30
CA VAL A 409 -12.27 -15.84 -17.29
C VAL A 409 -12.55 -15.29 -18.69
N PRO A 410 -13.44 -14.29 -18.84
CA PRO A 410 -13.71 -13.69 -20.13
C PRO A 410 -12.48 -12.96 -20.69
N GLU A 411 -12.27 -13.06 -22.00
CA GLU A 411 -11.21 -12.36 -22.72
C GLU A 411 -11.26 -10.83 -22.51
N LYS A 412 -12.46 -10.24 -22.36
CA LYS A 412 -12.61 -8.79 -22.11
C LYS A 412 -11.83 -8.27 -20.90
N LEU A 413 -11.55 -9.11 -19.89
CA LEU A 413 -10.72 -8.72 -18.74
C LEU A 413 -9.24 -8.54 -19.08
N THR A 414 -8.75 -9.17 -20.16
CA THR A 414 -7.36 -9.03 -20.58
C THR A 414 -7.12 -7.79 -21.43
N HIS A 415 -8.17 -7.07 -21.84
CA HIS A 415 -8.05 -5.83 -22.63
C HIS A 415 -7.44 -4.66 -21.84
N TYR A 416 -7.29 -4.79 -20.52
CA TYR A 416 -6.53 -3.84 -19.71
C TYR A 416 -5.01 -3.92 -19.92
N ALA A 417 -4.52 -4.96 -20.60
CA ALA A 417 -3.10 -5.15 -20.85
C ALA A 417 -2.45 -3.92 -21.50
N LYS A 418 -1.28 -3.52 -21.00
CA LYS A 418 -0.46 -2.49 -21.66
C LYS A 418 0.02 -2.95 -23.04
N PRO A 419 0.28 -2.02 -23.97
CA PRO A 419 0.97 -2.34 -25.22
C PRO A 419 2.28 -3.11 -24.96
N GLY A 420 2.49 -4.21 -25.68
CA GLY A 420 3.67 -5.07 -25.53
C GLY A 420 3.55 -6.15 -24.45
N ALA A 421 2.49 -6.15 -23.63
CA ALA A 421 2.24 -7.25 -22.71
C ALA A 421 1.91 -8.55 -23.46
N VAL A 422 2.42 -9.67 -22.95
CA VAL A 422 2.09 -11.00 -23.47
C VAL A 422 0.84 -11.51 -22.76
N VAL A 423 -0.22 -11.77 -23.51
CA VAL A 423 -1.47 -12.34 -22.97
C VAL A 423 -1.61 -13.78 -23.46
N ARG A 424 -1.86 -14.73 -22.55
CA ARG A 424 -2.00 -16.17 -22.85
C ARG A 424 -3.15 -16.80 -22.07
N SER A 425 -3.92 -17.63 -22.75
CA SER A 425 -4.89 -18.52 -22.10
C SER A 425 -4.16 -19.76 -21.61
N SER A 426 -4.39 -20.12 -20.35
CA SER A 426 -3.90 -21.37 -19.75
C SER A 426 -4.81 -22.58 -20.02
N ALA A 427 -5.93 -22.40 -20.72
CA ALA A 427 -6.94 -23.46 -20.90
C ALA A 427 -6.41 -24.73 -21.60
N SER A 428 -5.38 -24.59 -22.43
CA SER A 428 -4.73 -25.69 -23.15
C SER A 428 -3.35 -26.06 -22.61
N MET A 429 -2.90 -25.46 -21.50
CA MET A 429 -1.56 -25.63 -20.96
C MET A 429 -1.55 -26.60 -19.78
N THR A 430 -0.54 -27.46 -19.74
CA THR A 430 -0.14 -28.19 -18.52
C THR A 430 0.41 -27.23 -17.47
N LEU A 431 0.54 -27.69 -16.22
CA LEU A 431 1.07 -26.85 -15.14
C LEU A 431 2.56 -26.54 -15.36
N GLU A 432 3.32 -27.51 -15.89
CA GLU A 432 4.74 -27.40 -16.21
C GLU A 432 4.99 -26.35 -17.30
N GLU A 433 4.17 -26.32 -18.35
CA GLU A 433 4.26 -25.28 -19.40
C GLU A 433 3.97 -23.89 -18.82
N GLN A 434 3.04 -23.78 -17.88
CA GLN A 434 2.73 -22.53 -17.20
C GLN A 434 3.93 -22.08 -16.35
N PHE A 435 4.56 -22.99 -15.61
CA PHE A 435 5.74 -22.71 -14.78
C PHE A 435 6.95 -22.28 -15.60
N LEU A 436 7.19 -22.90 -16.76
CA LEU A 436 8.27 -22.50 -17.66
C LEU A 436 8.08 -21.06 -18.16
N LEU A 437 6.87 -20.71 -18.59
CA LEU A 437 6.55 -19.36 -19.05
C LEU A 437 6.66 -18.33 -17.93
N ILE A 438 6.13 -18.63 -16.73
CA ILE A 438 6.24 -17.76 -15.55
C ILE A 438 7.72 -17.56 -15.18
N SER A 439 8.53 -18.63 -15.17
CA SER A 439 9.96 -18.60 -14.85
C SER A 439 10.76 -17.71 -15.81
N GLU A 440 10.41 -17.73 -17.09
CA GLU A 440 11.06 -16.91 -18.11
C GLU A 440 10.89 -15.41 -17.81
N PHE A 441 9.66 -14.99 -17.56
CA PHE A 441 9.35 -13.59 -17.23
C PHE A 441 9.90 -13.20 -15.85
N TYR A 442 9.80 -14.10 -14.87
CA TYR A 442 10.28 -13.83 -13.51
C TYR A 442 11.78 -13.52 -13.48
N ARG A 443 12.59 -14.32 -14.20
CA ARG A 443 14.04 -14.12 -14.33
C ARG A 443 14.42 -12.81 -15.03
N GLN A 444 13.53 -12.27 -15.85
CA GLN A 444 13.70 -10.96 -16.50
C GLN A 444 13.28 -9.79 -15.60
N GLY A 445 12.89 -10.02 -14.33
CA GLY A 445 12.42 -8.97 -13.43
C GLY A 445 11.01 -8.47 -13.73
N LYS A 446 10.23 -9.19 -14.55
CA LYS A 446 8.94 -8.73 -15.07
C LYS A 446 7.78 -8.95 -14.10
N CYS A 447 6.69 -8.23 -14.34
CA CYS A 447 5.42 -8.35 -13.62
C CYS A 447 4.53 -9.40 -14.31
N ILE A 448 4.17 -10.45 -13.57
CA ILE A 448 3.33 -11.55 -14.06
C ILE A 448 2.00 -11.55 -13.30
N VAL A 449 0.89 -11.46 -14.04
CA VAL A 449 -0.46 -11.65 -13.51
C VAL A 449 -0.98 -13.02 -13.93
N ARG A 450 -1.33 -13.83 -12.94
CA ARG A 450 -2.09 -15.07 -13.09
C ARG A 450 -3.55 -14.79 -12.72
N LEU A 451 -4.40 -14.67 -13.73
CA LEU A 451 -5.79 -14.22 -13.59
C LEU A 451 -6.74 -15.42 -13.43
N HIS A 452 -7.38 -15.51 -12.26
CA HIS A 452 -8.32 -16.59 -11.89
C HIS A 452 -9.75 -16.06 -11.77
N THR A 453 -10.74 -16.88 -12.12
CA THR A 453 -12.16 -16.51 -12.01
C THR A 453 -12.57 -16.28 -10.55
N GLY A 454 -13.50 -15.35 -10.33
CA GLY A 454 -14.05 -15.07 -9.00
C GLY A 454 -12.98 -14.62 -8.01
N ASP A 455 -12.94 -15.29 -6.86
CA ASP A 455 -11.88 -15.15 -5.85
C ASP A 455 -10.96 -16.38 -5.87
N PRO A 456 -9.62 -16.22 -5.87
CA PRO A 456 -8.69 -17.34 -5.96
C PRO A 456 -8.76 -18.35 -4.81
N SER A 457 -9.29 -17.95 -3.64
CA SER A 457 -9.42 -18.83 -2.47
C SER A 457 -10.53 -19.88 -2.64
N ILE A 458 -11.44 -19.71 -3.60
CA ILE A 458 -12.62 -20.57 -3.78
C ILE A 458 -12.44 -21.40 -5.06
N TYR A 459 -12.04 -22.66 -4.90
CA TYR A 459 -11.84 -23.63 -5.99
C TYR A 459 -10.87 -23.14 -7.10
N GLY A 460 -9.98 -22.21 -6.79
CA GLY A 460 -9.09 -21.59 -7.77
C GLY A 460 -7.93 -22.45 -8.26
N ALA A 461 -7.67 -23.61 -7.64
CA ALA A 461 -6.53 -24.50 -7.94
C ALA A 461 -5.16 -23.77 -7.94
N ILE A 462 -4.96 -22.91 -6.94
CA ILE A 462 -3.74 -22.10 -6.82
C ILE A 462 -2.67 -22.73 -5.91
N GLN A 463 -3.01 -23.75 -5.11
CA GLN A 463 -2.11 -24.36 -4.13
C GLN A 463 -0.84 -24.96 -4.76
N GLU A 464 -0.98 -25.72 -5.84
CA GLU A 464 0.16 -26.34 -6.54
C GLU A 464 1.11 -25.29 -7.13
N GLN A 465 0.54 -24.18 -7.63
CA GLN A 465 1.32 -23.06 -8.14
C GLN A 465 2.10 -22.36 -7.02
N MET A 466 1.44 -22.10 -5.89
CA MET A 466 2.08 -21.49 -4.72
C MET A 466 3.22 -22.35 -4.16
N ALA A 467 2.98 -23.65 -3.97
CA ALA A 467 4.02 -24.58 -3.52
C ALA A 467 5.23 -24.60 -4.47
N TRP A 468 4.99 -24.54 -5.78
CA TRP A 468 6.07 -24.45 -6.76
C TRP A 468 6.83 -23.12 -6.68
N PHE A 469 6.12 -21.98 -6.56
CA PHE A 469 6.76 -20.66 -6.38
C PHE A 469 7.64 -20.64 -5.13
N GLU A 470 7.15 -21.14 -3.99
CA GLU A 470 7.90 -21.24 -2.74
C GLU A 470 9.16 -22.10 -2.89
N SER A 471 9.02 -23.30 -3.46
CA SER A 471 10.17 -24.19 -3.70
C SER A 471 11.21 -23.62 -4.66
N SER A 472 10.80 -22.70 -5.53
CA SER A 472 11.65 -22.01 -6.50
C SER A 472 12.19 -20.66 -6.00
N GLY A 473 11.88 -20.28 -4.75
CA GLY A 473 12.26 -18.98 -4.19
C GLY A 473 11.64 -17.78 -4.92
N MET A 474 10.51 -17.98 -5.59
CA MET A 474 9.81 -16.94 -6.35
C MET A 474 8.77 -16.25 -5.48
N GLU A 475 8.90 -14.93 -5.37
CA GLU A 475 7.95 -14.10 -4.64
C GLU A 475 6.61 -13.97 -5.40
N TYR A 476 5.52 -14.20 -4.67
CA TYR A 476 4.17 -14.04 -5.19
C TYR A 476 3.23 -13.38 -4.17
N SER A 477 2.11 -12.87 -4.65
CA SER A 477 1.02 -12.35 -3.80
C SER A 477 -0.35 -12.65 -4.40
N ILE A 478 -1.37 -12.66 -3.54
CA ILE A 478 -2.76 -12.92 -3.93
C ILE A 478 -3.55 -11.61 -3.81
N VAL A 479 -4.33 -11.30 -4.84
CA VAL A 479 -5.30 -10.20 -4.84
C VAL A 479 -6.70 -10.82 -4.84
N PRO A 480 -7.50 -10.56 -3.79
CA PRO A 480 -8.85 -11.11 -3.70
C PRO A 480 -9.75 -10.53 -4.79
N GLY A 481 -10.82 -11.27 -5.08
CA GLY A 481 -11.82 -10.93 -6.11
C GLY A 481 -13.25 -11.08 -5.60
N VAL A 482 -14.20 -10.62 -6.41
CA VAL A 482 -15.63 -10.84 -6.16
C VAL A 482 -15.99 -12.24 -6.62
N SER A 483 -16.47 -13.09 -5.71
CA SER A 483 -16.87 -14.46 -6.07
C SER A 483 -18.28 -14.52 -6.68
N SER A 484 -18.57 -15.58 -7.44
CA SER A 484 -19.84 -15.74 -8.13
C SER A 484 -21.05 -15.84 -7.19
N PHE A 485 -20.89 -16.26 -5.93
CA PHE A 485 -22.00 -16.27 -4.97
C PHE A 485 -22.41 -14.85 -4.55
N GLN A 486 -21.47 -13.91 -4.46
CA GLN A 486 -21.77 -12.50 -4.18
C GLN A 486 -22.46 -11.86 -5.40
N ALA A 487 -21.97 -12.20 -6.59
CA ALA A 487 -22.64 -11.83 -7.84
C ALA A 487 -24.07 -12.38 -7.88
N ALA A 488 -24.28 -13.63 -7.45
CA ALA A 488 -25.60 -14.24 -7.39
C ALA A 488 -26.50 -13.51 -6.40
N ALA A 489 -26.01 -13.19 -5.19
CA ALA A 489 -26.76 -12.40 -4.21
C ALA A 489 -27.22 -11.05 -4.81
N ALA A 490 -26.33 -10.34 -5.52
CA ALA A 490 -26.64 -9.08 -6.17
C ALA A 490 -27.67 -9.24 -7.31
N THR A 491 -27.46 -10.18 -8.24
CA THR A 491 -28.37 -10.46 -9.36
C THR A 491 -29.74 -10.95 -8.88
N LEU A 492 -29.76 -11.75 -7.81
CA LEU A 492 -30.98 -12.22 -7.16
C LEU A 492 -31.64 -11.14 -6.29
N LYS A 493 -30.98 -10.01 -6.05
CA LYS A 493 -31.40 -8.95 -5.13
C LYS A 493 -31.75 -9.52 -3.74
N SER A 494 -30.87 -10.39 -3.25
CA SER A 494 -31.06 -11.16 -2.03
C SER A 494 -29.86 -11.01 -1.11
N GLN A 495 -30.14 -10.92 0.19
CA GLN A 495 -29.14 -11.09 1.23
C GLN A 495 -29.14 -12.56 1.66
N PHE A 496 -28.01 -13.27 1.50
CA PHE A 496 -27.93 -14.70 1.82
C PHE A 496 -27.90 -15.04 3.32
N THR A 497 -27.80 -14.02 4.17
CA THR A 497 -27.96 -14.11 5.63
C THR A 497 -29.08 -13.18 6.09
N ILE A 498 -30.21 -13.74 6.51
CA ILE A 498 -31.39 -12.99 6.95
C ILE A 498 -31.59 -13.25 8.45
N PRO A 499 -31.63 -12.21 9.31
CA PRO A 499 -31.92 -12.37 10.74
C PRO A 499 -33.16 -13.23 10.95
N GLU A 500 -33.14 -14.09 11.97
CA GLU A 500 -34.28 -14.95 12.35
C GLU A 500 -34.68 -16.05 11.33
N LYS A 501 -34.13 -16.04 10.10
CA LYS A 501 -34.28 -17.11 9.11
C LYS A 501 -33.02 -17.93 8.87
N VAL A 502 -31.94 -17.29 8.46
CA VAL A 502 -30.69 -17.96 8.06
C VAL A 502 -29.49 -17.07 8.32
N GLN A 503 -28.52 -17.53 9.11
CA GLN A 503 -27.31 -16.76 9.44
C GLN A 503 -26.04 -17.37 8.85
N THR A 504 -26.19 -18.41 8.03
CA THR A 504 -25.08 -19.22 7.51
C THR A 504 -25.19 -19.34 6.00
N ILE A 505 -24.03 -19.20 5.33
CA ILE A 505 -23.87 -19.50 3.92
C ILE A 505 -22.90 -20.67 3.81
N ILE A 506 -23.30 -21.70 3.07
CA ILE A 506 -22.45 -22.85 2.76
C ILE A 506 -21.99 -22.73 1.31
N LEU A 507 -20.69 -22.57 1.11
CA LEU A 507 -20.06 -22.61 -0.22
C LEU A 507 -19.49 -24.01 -0.40
N THR A 508 -20.11 -24.83 -1.26
CA THR A 508 -19.68 -26.22 -1.44
C THR A 508 -19.74 -26.64 -2.91
N ARG A 509 -19.32 -27.86 -3.20
CA ARG A 509 -19.49 -28.53 -4.49
C ARG A 509 -20.02 -29.93 -4.26
N PHE A 510 -20.73 -30.46 -5.25
CA PHE A 510 -21.22 -31.82 -5.21
C PHE A 510 -20.09 -32.84 -5.41
N ASN A 511 -20.35 -34.06 -4.95
CA ASN A 511 -19.49 -35.20 -5.15
C ASN A 511 -19.56 -35.67 -6.62
N GLY A 512 -18.72 -35.08 -7.47
CA GLY A 512 -18.60 -35.44 -8.87
C GLY A 512 -17.56 -36.52 -9.12
N ARG A 513 -16.67 -36.29 -10.09
CA ARG A 513 -15.55 -37.21 -10.40
C ARG A 513 -14.49 -37.25 -9.29
N THR A 514 -14.40 -36.18 -8.50
CA THR A 514 -13.48 -36.07 -7.37
C THR A 514 -14.28 -36.06 -6.08
N ALA A 515 -13.95 -36.99 -5.19
CA ALA A 515 -14.58 -37.09 -3.87
C ALA A 515 -14.49 -35.77 -3.09
N VAL A 516 -15.52 -35.48 -2.30
CA VAL A 516 -15.44 -34.53 -1.19
C VAL A 516 -15.16 -35.30 0.11
N PRO A 517 -14.55 -34.68 1.13
CA PRO A 517 -14.42 -35.30 2.44
C PRO A 517 -15.78 -35.76 2.97
N GLU A 518 -15.82 -36.89 3.69
CA GLU A 518 -17.07 -37.50 4.19
C GLU A 518 -17.93 -36.51 5.01
N LYS A 519 -17.28 -35.69 5.85
CA LYS A 519 -17.95 -34.65 6.67
C LYS A 519 -18.46 -33.45 5.88
N GLU A 520 -18.09 -33.34 4.60
CA GLU A 520 -18.49 -32.27 3.69
C GLU A 520 -19.46 -32.78 2.60
N ALA A 521 -19.96 -34.02 2.74
CA ALA A 521 -21.01 -34.54 1.89
C ALA A 521 -22.25 -33.62 1.94
N LEU A 522 -22.93 -33.47 0.80
CA LEU A 522 -24.00 -32.48 0.65
C LEU A 522 -25.12 -32.69 1.67
N GLY A 523 -25.51 -33.93 1.95
CA GLY A 523 -26.52 -34.29 2.93
C GLY A 523 -26.15 -33.83 4.34
N GLU A 524 -24.90 -34.04 4.77
CA GLU A 524 -24.44 -33.58 6.10
C GLU A 524 -24.51 -32.06 6.22
N LEU A 525 -24.12 -31.34 5.18
CA LEU A 525 -24.21 -29.87 5.13
C LEU A 525 -25.66 -29.38 5.09
N ALA A 526 -26.52 -30.07 4.34
CA ALA A 526 -27.93 -29.74 4.12
C ALA A 526 -28.78 -29.82 5.39
N ARG A 527 -28.36 -30.62 6.39
CA ARG A 527 -29.03 -30.71 7.70
C ARG A 527 -29.17 -29.36 8.41
N SER A 528 -28.26 -28.42 8.14
CA SER A 528 -28.31 -27.07 8.71
C SER A 528 -29.44 -26.20 8.14
N GLN A 529 -30.01 -26.59 7.00
CA GLN A 529 -30.97 -25.79 6.23
C GLN A 529 -30.48 -24.38 5.87
N ALA A 530 -29.16 -24.15 5.89
CA ALA A 530 -28.53 -22.87 5.54
C ALA A 530 -28.72 -22.52 4.05
N THR A 531 -28.35 -21.30 3.65
CA THR A 531 -28.27 -20.94 2.23
C THR A 531 -27.07 -21.67 1.62
N ILE A 532 -27.29 -22.56 0.66
CA ILE A 532 -26.23 -23.33 -0.01
C ILE A 532 -25.97 -22.74 -1.39
N CYS A 533 -24.69 -22.46 -1.68
CA CYS A 533 -24.19 -22.10 -3.01
C CYS A 533 -23.30 -23.24 -3.53
N LEU A 534 -23.76 -23.92 -4.59
CA LEU A 534 -23.10 -25.07 -5.20
C LEU A 534 -22.32 -24.66 -6.44
N PHE A 535 -20.99 -24.77 -6.34
CA PHE A 535 -20.04 -24.56 -7.43
C PHE A 535 -19.78 -25.86 -8.16
N LEU A 536 -19.44 -25.81 -9.46
CA LEU A 536 -18.96 -26.98 -10.22
C LEU A 536 -19.90 -28.21 -10.17
N SER A 537 -21.21 -28.00 -9.97
CA SER A 537 -22.14 -29.07 -9.55
C SER A 537 -23.29 -29.33 -10.52
N ALA A 538 -23.46 -28.50 -11.54
CA ALA A 538 -24.69 -28.50 -12.33
C ALA A 538 -24.95 -29.79 -13.13
N GLU A 539 -23.91 -30.56 -13.47
CA GLU A 539 -24.07 -31.86 -14.16
C GLU A 539 -24.81 -32.90 -13.29
N TRP A 540 -24.83 -32.74 -11.96
CA TRP A 540 -25.45 -33.66 -10.99
C TRP A 540 -26.74 -33.10 -10.38
N ALA A 541 -27.45 -32.25 -11.11
CA ALA A 541 -28.63 -31.54 -10.57
C ALA A 541 -29.74 -32.49 -10.07
N GLY A 542 -29.87 -33.69 -10.66
CA GLY A 542 -30.85 -34.70 -10.24
C GLY A 542 -30.52 -35.28 -8.87
N GLU A 543 -29.28 -35.69 -8.66
CA GLU A 543 -28.76 -36.25 -7.42
C GLU A 543 -28.76 -35.21 -6.31
N ILE A 544 -28.31 -33.98 -6.62
CA ILE A 544 -28.37 -32.83 -5.70
C ILE A 544 -29.79 -32.58 -5.24
N GLN A 545 -30.75 -32.56 -6.17
CA GLN A 545 -32.17 -32.38 -5.83
C GLN A 545 -32.65 -33.48 -4.87
N GLN A 546 -32.35 -34.75 -5.17
CA GLN A 546 -32.76 -35.87 -4.32
C GLN A 546 -32.19 -35.78 -2.91
N GLU A 547 -30.90 -35.48 -2.78
CA GLU A 547 -30.21 -35.41 -1.48
C GLU A 547 -30.70 -34.20 -0.66
N LEU A 548 -30.89 -33.04 -1.30
CA LEU A 548 -31.41 -31.86 -0.62
C LEU A 548 -32.87 -32.01 -0.18
N LEU A 549 -33.70 -32.74 -0.93
CA LEU A 549 -35.11 -32.99 -0.56
C LEU A 549 -35.26 -33.85 0.71
N LEU A 550 -34.20 -34.50 1.19
CA LEU A 550 -34.19 -35.20 2.48
C LEU A 550 -34.16 -34.22 3.67
N HIS A 551 -33.71 -32.98 3.45
CA HIS A 551 -33.48 -32.00 4.51
C HIS A 551 -34.22 -30.68 4.31
N TYR A 552 -34.44 -30.23 3.06
CA TYR A 552 -35.17 -29.01 2.73
C TYR A 552 -36.59 -29.32 2.26
N ALA A 553 -37.50 -28.36 2.44
CA ALA A 553 -38.86 -28.51 1.93
C ALA A 553 -38.85 -28.53 0.38
N PRO A 554 -39.76 -29.27 -0.29
CA PRO A 554 -39.86 -29.25 -1.75
C PRO A 554 -40.08 -27.85 -2.33
N SER A 555 -40.75 -26.98 -1.57
CA SER A 555 -41.01 -25.58 -1.91
C SER A 555 -39.82 -24.64 -1.68
N THR A 556 -38.72 -25.10 -1.07
CA THR A 556 -37.56 -24.24 -0.77
C THR A 556 -37.07 -23.56 -2.04
N PRO A 557 -36.91 -22.23 -2.04
CA PRO A 557 -36.49 -21.49 -3.22
C PRO A 557 -35.13 -21.92 -3.77
N VAL A 558 -35.03 -22.00 -5.09
CA VAL A 558 -33.77 -22.24 -5.81
C VAL A 558 -33.55 -21.25 -6.95
N ALA A 559 -32.28 -21.00 -7.24
CA ALA A 559 -31.84 -20.28 -8.42
C ALA A 559 -30.71 -21.04 -9.15
N VAL A 560 -30.87 -21.22 -10.45
CA VAL A 560 -29.82 -21.69 -11.36
C VAL A 560 -29.27 -20.46 -12.07
N CYS A 561 -28.01 -20.14 -11.80
CA CYS A 561 -27.37 -18.93 -12.30
C CYS A 561 -26.27 -19.31 -13.29
N TYR A 562 -26.37 -18.86 -14.54
CA TYR A 562 -25.39 -19.11 -15.59
C TYR A 562 -24.65 -17.82 -15.95
N ARG A 563 -23.30 -17.88 -15.93
CA ARG A 563 -22.39 -16.78 -16.31
C ARG A 563 -22.84 -15.42 -15.76
N LEU A 564 -23.03 -15.36 -14.45
CA LEU A 564 -23.44 -14.12 -13.76
C LEU A 564 -22.50 -12.96 -14.12
N THR A 565 -23.08 -11.82 -14.49
CA THR A 565 -22.41 -10.57 -14.92
C THR A 565 -21.73 -10.62 -16.29
N TRP A 566 -21.86 -11.73 -17.01
CA TRP A 566 -21.48 -11.78 -18.42
C TRP A 566 -22.63 -11.24 -19.28
N ASP A 567 -22.32 -10.92 -20.53
CA ASP A 567 -23.27 -10.33 -21.47
C ASP A 567 -24.42 -11.31 -21.80
N ASP A 568 -24.19 -12.62 -21.65
CA ASP A 568 -25.16 -13.70 -21.82
C ASP A 568 -25.66 -14.30 -20.50
N GLU A 569 -25.63 -13.53 -19.40
CA GLU A 569 -26.16 -13.93 -18.10
C GLU A 569 -27.60 -14.45 -18.22
N GLN A 570 -27.88 -15.59 -17.58
CA GLN A 570 -29.22 -16.15 -17.48
C GLN A 570 -29.47 -16.69 -16.07
N VAL A 571 -30.68 -16.46 -15.56
CA VAL A 571 -31.10 -16.91 -14.23
C VAL A 571 -32.47 -17.57 -14.32
N TRP A 572 -32.55 -18.81 -13.83
CA TRP A 572 -33.81 -19.53 -13.68
C TRP A 572 -34.12 -19.67 -12.19
N ARG A 573 -35.35 -19.32 -11.80
CA ARG A 573 -35.84 -19.42 -10.42
C ARG A 573 -36.98 -20.44 -10.34
N GLY A 574 -37.07 -21.14 -9.23
CA GLY A 574 -38.17 -22.04 -8.95
C GLY A 574 -38.05 -22.60 -7.53
N SER A 575 -38.60 -23.80 -7.34
CA SER A 575 -38.52 -24.51 -6.06
C SER A 575 -37.58 -25.71 -6.15
N LEU A 576 -37.16 -26.25 -5.02
CA LEU A 576 -36.20 -27.36 -4.96
C LEU A 576 -36.67 -28.58 -5.75
N VAL A 577 -37.98 -28.87 -5.77
CA VAL A 577 -38.56 -29.96 -6.58
C VAL A 577 -38.37 -29.76 -8.10
N ASP A 578 -38.11 -28.53 -8.54
CA ASP A 578 -37.92 -28.18 -9.95
C ASP A 578 -36.45 -28.12 -10.38
N LEU A 579 -35.48 -28.21 -9.44
CA LEU A 579 -34.07 -27.90 -9.68
C LEU A 579 -33.48 -28.60 -10.91
N ALA A 580 -33.62 -29.93 -10.99
CA ALA A 580 -33.11 -30.72 -12.11
C ALA A 580 -33.77 -30.33 -13.43
N SER A 581 -35.08 -30.03 -13.41
CA SER A 581 -35.81 -29.58 -14.59
C SER A 581 -35.38 -28.19 -15.07
N LEU A 582 -35.05 -27.28 -14.13
CA LEU A 582 -34.54 -25.94 -14.45
C LEU A 582 -33.16 -26.02 -15.11
N VAL A 583 -32.26 -26.86 -14.57
CA VAL A 583 -30.95 -27.10 -15.17
C VAL A 583 -31.10 -27.72 -16.57
N ALA A 584 -31.94 -28.74 -16.73
CA ALA A 584 -32.18 -29.35 -18.04
C ALA A 584 -32.74 -28.35 -19.07
N LYS A 585 -33.72 -27.53 -18.67
CA LYS A 585 -34.32 -26.48 -19.52
C LYS A 585 -33.32 -25.40 -19.93
N SER A 586 -32.30 -25.13 -19.12
CA SER A 586 -31.27 -24.15 -19.45
C SER A 586 -30.44 -24.56 -20.68
N GLY A 587 -30.29 -25.87 -20.93
CA GLY A 587 -29.38 -26.41 -21.94
C GLY A 587 -27.90 -26.08 -21.67
N LYS A 588 -27.56 -25.59 -20.48
CA LYS A 588 -26.20 -25.24 -20.06
C LYS A 588 -25.63 -26.34 -19.19
N THR A 589 -24.31 -26.53 -19.25
CA THR A 589 -23.60 -27.54 -18.44
C THR A 589 -22.39 -27.00 -17.68
N ARG A 590 -21.92 -25.78 -18.00
CA ARG A 590 -20.71 -25.19 -17.41
C ARG A 590 -20.94 -23.76 -16.93
N THR A 591 -20.06 -23.30 -16.05
CA THR A 591 -20.07 -21.92 -15.51
C THR A 591 -21.42 -21.55 -14.89
N MET A 592 -21.94 -22.49 -14.10
CA MET A 592 -23.18 -22.33 -13.35
C MET A 592 -22.93 -22.36 -11.85
N LEU A 593 -23.72 -21.57 -11.13
CA LEU A 593 -23.87 -21.59 -9.69
C LEU A 593 -25.32 -21.96 -9.37
N LEU A 594 -25.53 -22.95 -8.52
CA LEU A 594 -26.85 -23.26 -7.97
C LEU A 594 -26.95 -22.66 -6.58
N VAL A 595 -28.03 -21.92 -6.30
CA VAL A 595 -28.30 -21.35 -4.98
C VAL A 595 -29.59 -21.96 -4.46
N VAL A 596 -29.56 -22.52 -3.26
CA VAL A 596 -30.69 -23.16 -2.59
C VAL A 596 -30.87 -22.56 -1.21
N GLY A 597 -32.09 -22.15 -0.86
CA GLY A 597 -32.43 -21.72 0.50
C GLY A 597 -33.42 -20.57 0.54
N GLU A 598 -34.02 -20.38 1.72
CA GLU A 598 -35.06 -19.39 1.99
C GLU A 598 -34.63 -17.94 1.70
N ALA A 599 -33.32 -17.67 1.70
CA ALA A 599 -32.81 -16.36 1.34
C ALA A 599 -33.13 -15.95 -0.11
N VAL A 600 -33.29 -16.91 -1.03
CA VAL A 600 -33.56 -16.63 -2.44
C VAL A 600 -34.99 -16.05 -2.59
N GLY A 601 -35.08 -14.71 -2.60
CA GLY A 601 -36.33 -13.97 -2.81
C GLY A 601 -37.01 -13.43 -1.54
N ALA A 602 -36.45 -13.64 -0.34
CA ALA A 602 -37.00 -13.11 0.91
C ALA A 602 -36.82 -11.57 1.04
N ARG A 603 -37.87 -10.86 1.49
CA ARG A 603 -37.93 -9.37 1.52
C ARG A 603 -38.52 -8.74 2.79
N GLU A 604 -39.10 -9.52 3.71
CA GLU A 604 -40.08 -8.97 4.66
C GLU A 604 -39.56 -8.67 6.07
N GLU A 605 -38.31 -9.01 6.42
CA GLU A 605 -37.82 -8.91 7.81
C GLU A 605 -36.79 -7.80 8.03
N ARG A 606 -37.05 -6.94 9.03
CA ARG A 606 -36.22 -5.79 9.39
C ARG A 606 -35.07 -6.23 10.31
N SER A 607 -33.83 -5.89 9.94
CA SER A 607 -32.67 -6.12 10.80
C SER A 607 -32.70 -5.27 12.07
N LYS A 608 -32.37 -5.88 13.22
CA LYS A 608 -32.20 -5.19 14.51
C LYS A 608 -31.00 -4.24 14.54
N LEU A 609 -30.06 -4.35 13.59
CA LEU A 609 -28.89 -3.46 13.51
C LEU A 609 -29.29 -1.98 13.38
N TYR A 610 -30.40 -1.71 12.69
CA TYR A 610 -30.96 -0.37 12.51
C TYR A 610 -32.19 -0.13 13.39
N ASP A 611 -32.42 -0.96 14.41
CA ASP A 611 -33.46 -0.75 15.39
C ASP A 611 -33.03 0.38 16.36
N PRO A 612 -33.84 1.44 16.52
CA PRO A 612 -33.55 2.51 17.47
C PRO A 612 -33.39 2.02 18.91
N ALA A 613 -34.00 0.88 19.27
CA ALA A 613 -33.90 0.25 20.58
C ALA A 613 -32.62 -0.58 20.77
N PHE A 614 -31.76 -0.72 19.74
CA PHE A 614 -30.57 -1.55 19.78
C PHE A 614 -29.27 -0.71 19.84
N SER A 615 -28.53 -0.90 20.93
CA SER A 615 -27.21 -0.27 21.15
C SER A 615 -26.09 -1.08 20.50
N HIS A 616 -25.09 -0.41 19.92
CA HIS A 616 -23.82 -1.00 19.51
C HIS A 616 -22.66 -0.03 19.78
N GLY A 617 -21.41 -0.46 19.58
CA GLY A 617 -20.21 0.30 19.99
C GLY A 617 -20.03 1.72 19.43
N PHE A 618 -20.89 2.15 18.49
CA PHE A 618 -20.89 3.50 17.91
C PHE A 618 -22.23 4.24 18.07
N ARG A 619 -23.23 3.62 18.72
CA ARG A 619 -24.57 4.20 18.90
C ARG A 619 -25.25 3.61 20.14
N HIS A 620 -25.63 4.47 21.08
CA HIS A 620 -26.52 4.10 22.17
C HIS A 620 -27.97 4.02 21.68
N ALA A 621 -28.72 3.05 22.19
CA ALA A 621 -30.16 2.92 21.93
C ALA A 621 -30.88 4.18 22.41
N SER A 622 -31.77 4.69 21.57
CA SER A 622 -32.69 5.75 21.98
C SER A 622 -33.82 5.11 22.76
N GLY A 623 -33.78 5.20 24.09
CA GLY A 623 -34.87 4.75 24.95
C GLY A 623 -36.17 5.46 24.57
N THR A 624 -37.24 4.70 24.36
CA THR A 624 -38.60 5.23 24.40
C THR A 624 -38.85 5.76 25.80
N ASN A 625 -38.98 7.09 25.94
CA ASN A 625 -39.58 7.70 27.11
C ASN A 625 -41.07 7.32 27.14
N GLU A 626 -41.39 6.14 27.66
CA GLU A 626 -42.66 5.95 28.34
C GLU A 626 -42.55 6.67 29.69
N GLY A 627 -43.05 7.89 29.73
CA GLY A 627 -43.27 8.62 30.96
C GLY A 627 -44.37 7.93 31.74
N ASP A 628 -44.01 7.37 32.89
CA ASP A 628 -44.95 6.81 33.84
C ASP A 628 -45.52 7.93 34.75
N THR A 629 -46.82 7.82 35.00
CA THR A 629 -47.66 8.50 36.01
C THR A 629 -48.15 9.94 35.78
N SER A 630 -49.37 10.06 35.23
CA SER A 630 -50.55 10.39 36.05
C SER A 630 -51.83 9.79 35.44
#